data_AF-G9ETY4-F1
#
_entry.id   AF-G9ETY4-F1
#
_cell.length_a   1.000
_cell.length_b   1.000
_cell.length_c   1.000
_cell.angle_alpha   90.00
_cell.angle_beta   90.00
_cell.angle_gamma   90.00
#
_symmetry.space_group_name_H-M   'P 1'
#
loop_
_entity.id
_entity.type
_entity.pdbx_description
1 polymer ?
#
loop_
_entity_poly.entity_id
_entity_poly.type
_entity_poly.pdbx_seq_one_letter_code
_entity_poly.pdbx_strand_id
1 'polypeptide(L)'
;MIQENHYDYVIIGQLWSNYIDDNIINKLGDERSLALTKQRLEIALDRALALITASGAKPVLINTSALMQKNFHDCFFKHIKLRQPYDPNQCNFTLISSYSDQWFDQLFNKMKIKYSQLILIDPKKVQCADGLCKADINGIPVYRDVGHISDYASYHLGQQYLKEFHNPLASSATS
;
A
#
# COMPACT_ATOMS: atom_id res chain seq x y z
N MET A 1 0.18 20.54 -13.38
CA MET A 1 1.39 19.84 -12.83
C MET A 1 1.78 18.59 -13.63
N ILE A 2 1.10 17.44 -13.53
CA ILE A 2 1.53 16.20 -14.23
C ILE A 2 1.53 16.35 -15.76
N GLN A 3 0.50 16.99 -16.33
CA GLN A 3 0.40 17.20 -17.79
C GLN A 3 1.36 18.27 -18.33
N GLU A 4 1.88 19.13 -17.45
CA GLU A 4 2.66 20.32 -17.82
C GLU A 4 4.16 20.13 -17.52
N ASN A 5 4.54 19.00 -16.92
CA ASN A 5 5.91 18.68 -16.56
C ASN A 5 6.24 17.26 -17.03
N HIS A 6 7.52 16.97 -17.19
CA HIS A 6 8.00 15.66 -17.59
C HIS A 6 8.41 14.84 -16.36
N TYR A 7 7.73 13.73 -16.12
CA TYR A 7 8.07 12.76 -15.09
C TYR A 7 8.25 11.39 -15.73
N ASP A 8 9.29 10.65 -15.35
CA ASP A 8 9.44 9.26 -15.80
C ASP A 8 8.40 8.35 -15.12
N TYR A 9 8.07 8.65 -13.87
CA TYR A 9 7.14 7.90 -13.04
C TYR A 9 6.22 8.83 -12.26
N VAL A 10 4.96 8.43 -12.09
CA VAL A 10 4.05 9.02 -11.12
C VAL A 10 3.58 7.93 -10.17
N ILE A 11 3.90 8.07 -8.89
CA ILE A 11 3.64 7.08 -7.85
C ILE A 11 2.44 7.50 -7.02
N ILE A 12 1.45 6.61 -6.92
CA ILE A 12 0.27 6.78 -6.06
C ILE A 12 0.28 5.69 -5.00
N GLY A 13 0.42 6.09 -3.74
CA GLY A 13 0.28 5.22 -2.58
C GLY A 13 -0.75 5.81 -1.62
N GLN A 14 -1.66 4.98 -1.12
CA GLN A 14 -2.73 5.38 -0.21
C GLN A 14 -3.03 4.26 0.79
N LEU A 15 -3.75 4.60 1.86
CA LEU A 15 -4.44 3.63 2.68
C LEU A 15 -5.77 3.25 2.01
N TRP A 16 -5.69 2.46 0.94
CA TRP A 16 -6.80 2.24 0.00
C TRP A 16 -8.10 1.79 0.67
N SER A 17 -8.01 0.84 1.60
CA SER A 17 -9.16 0.26 2.32
C SER A 17 -10.04 1.31 3.00
N ASN A 18 -9.49 2.46 3.40
CA ASN A 18 -10.24 3.52 4.07
C ASN A 18 -11.20 4.27 3.14
N TYR A 19 -11.10 4.08 1.83
CA TYR A 19 -12.01 4.69 0.86
C TYR A 19 -13.23 3.81 0.53
N ILE A 20 -13.34 2.61 1.13
CA ILE A 20 -14.48 1.70 0.93
C ILE A 20 -15.53 1.93 2.01
N ASP A 21 -16.27 3.01 1.84
CA ASP A 21 -17.45 3.38 2.61
C ASP A 21 -18.48 4.10 1.71
N ASP A 22 -19.50 4.74 2.25
CA ASP A 22 -20.48 5.54 1.50
C ASP A 22 -20.16 7.05 1.50
N ASN A 23 -18.97 7.45 1.96
CA ASN A 23 -18.60 8.86 2.13
C ASN A 23 -17.94 9.47 0.88
N ILE A 24 -17.59 8.66 -0.13
CA ILE A 24 -16.95 9.16 -1.36
C ILE A 24 -17.98 9.77 -2.30
N ILE A 25 -17.92 11.11 -2.43
CA ILE A 25 -18.78 11.93 -3.28
C ILE A 25 -17.92 12.80 -4.20
N ASN A 26 -18.46 13.18 -5.37
CA ASN A 26 -17.80 14.14 -6.27
C ASN A 26 -18.29 15.56 -6.03
N LYS A 27 -19.54 15.72 -5.56
CA LYS A 27 -20.19 17.00 -5.28
C LYS A 27 -21.02 16.91 -4.02
N LEU A 28 -21.20 18.04 -3.34
CA LEU A 28 -22.11 18.14 -2.20
C LEU A 28 -23.53 17.76 -2.63
N GLY A 29 -24.16 16.87 -1.89
CA GLY A 29 -25.51 16.37 -2.17
C GLY A 29 -25.57 15.11 -3.05
N ASP A 30 -24.44 14.58 -3.52
CA ASP A 30 -24.41 13.30 -4.23
C ASP A 30 -25.00 12.17 -3.37
N GLU A 31 -25.76 11.28 -4.01
CA GLU A 31 -26.24 10.04 -3.38
C GLU A 31 -25.07 9.23 -2.83
N ARG A 32 -25.25 8.70 -1.61
CA ARG A 32 -24.25 7.92 -0.89
C ARG A 32 -24.63 6.46 -0.87
N SER A 33 -23.76 5.63 -1.41
CA SER A 33 -23.83 4.18 -1.26
C SER A 33 -22.47 3.57 -1.54
N LEU A 34 -22.23 2.38 -0.98
CA LEU A 34 -21.01 1.62 -1.24
C LEU A 34 -20.83 1.31 -2.74
N ALA A 35 -21.92 1.04 -3.46
CA ALA A 35 -21.89 0.77 -4.90
C ALA A 35 -21.43 2.02 -5.68
N LEU A 36 -21.97 3.20 -5.34
CA LEU A 36 -21.57 4.46 -5.95
C LEU A 36 -20.13 4.83 -5.62
N THR A 37 -19.68 4.61 -4.38
CA THR A 37 -18.28 4.81 -4.00
C THR A 37 -17.34 3.98 -4.86
N LYS A 38 -17.61 2.67 -4.99
CA LYS A 38 -16.79 1.76 -5.82
C LYS A 38 -16.73 2.21 -7.27
N GLN A 39 -17.87 2.60 -7.84
CA GLN A 39 -17.94 3.14 -9.20
C GLN A 39 -17.12 4.45 -9.34
N ARG A 40 -17.26 5.37 -8.38
CA ARG A 40 -16.53 6.65 -8.37
C ARG A 40 -15.02 6.45 -8.26
N LEU A 41 -14.58 5.56 -7.37
CA LEU A 41 -13.17 5.21 -7.21
C LEU A 41 -12.59 4.57 -8.47
N GLU A 42 -13.31 3.64 -9.10
CA GLU A 42 -12.88 3.03 -10.35
C GLU A 42 -12.71 4.08 -11.45
N ILE A 43 -13.71 4.95 -11.65
CA ILE A 43 -13.65 6.03 -12.66
C ILE A 43 -12.51 7.01 -12.36
N ALA A 44 -12.33 7.39 -11.09
CA ALA A 44 -11.29 8.33 -10.68
C ALA A 44 -9.89 7.75 -10.90
N LEU A 45 -9.67 6.49 -10.52
CA LEU A 45 -8.41 5.80 -10.72
C LEU A 45 -8.11 5.62 -12.22
N ASP A 46 -9.10 5.18 -13.00
CA ASP A 46 -8.97 5.04 -14.45
C ASP A 46 -8.56 6.36 -15.11
N ARG A 47 -9.24 7.45 -14.75
CA ARG A 47 -8.92 8.80 -15.26
C ARG A 47 -7.52 9.24 -14.85
N ALA A 48 -7.11 8.99 -13.61
CA ALA A 48 -5.78 9.36 -13.13
C ALA A 48 -4.68 8.60 -13.92
N LEU A 49 -4.84 7.29 -14.11
CA LEU A 49 -3.90 6.46 -14.86
C LEU A 49 -3.84 6.85 -16.35
N ALA A 50 -4.97 7.21 -16.95
CA ALA A 50 -5.02 7.74 -18.31
C ALA A 50 -4.25 9.06 -18.43
N LEU A 51 -4.43 10.00 -17.49
CA LEU A 51 -3.72 11.29 -17.50
C LEU A 51 -2.21 11.14 -17.33
N ILE A 52 -1.77 10.25 -16.43
CA ILE A 52 -0.36 9.93 -16.22
C ILE A 52 0.24 9.30 -17.48
N THR A 53 -0.47 8.32 -18.06
CA THR A 53 -0.01 7.65 -19.28
C THR A 53 0.10 8.63 -20.45
N ALA A 54 -0.90 9.50 -20.60
CA ALA A 54 -0.93 10.51 -21.66
C ALA A 54 0.18 11.57 -21.52
N SER A 55 0.70 11.80 -20.31
CA SER A 55 1.84 12.70 -20.11
C SER A 55 3.19 12.06 -20.45
N GLY A 56 3.21 10.79 -20.89
CA GLY A 56 4.44 10.03 -21.15
C GLY A 56 5.05 9.38 -19.90
N ALA A 57 4.45 9.60 -18.72
CA ALA A 57 4.93 9.01 -17.47
C ALA A 57 4.41 7.57 -17.30
N LYS A 58 5.19 6.73 -16.61
CA LYS A 58 4.74 5.40 -16.19
C LYS A 58 3.98 5.51 -14.85
N PRO A 59 2.70 5.11 -14.79
CA PRO A 59 1.99 5.07 -13.53
C PRO A 59 2.52 3.95 -12.63
N VAL A 60 2.58 4.23 -11.34
CA VAL A 60 2.95 3.26 -10.29
C VAL A 60 1.89 3.31 -9.20
N LEU A 61 1.31 2.16 -8.86
CA LEU A 61 0.45 2.03 -7.69
C LEU A 61 1.19 1.24 -6.61
N ILE A 62 1.26 1.82 -5.41
CA ILE A 62 1.74 1.13 -4.21
C ILE A 62 0.50 0.69 -3.42
N ASN A 63 0.35 -0.61 -3.21
CA ASN A 63 -0.73 -1.18 -2.42
C ASN A 63 -0.55 -0.83 -0.93
N THR A 64 -1.63 -0.93 -0.15
CA THR A 64 -1.62 -0.71 1.30
C THR A 64 -0.66 -1.70 1.96
N SER A 65 0.24 -1.20 2.82
CA SER A 65 1.03 -2.02 3.75
C SER A 65 0.14 -2.81 4.69
N ALA A 66 0.57 -3.98 5.15
CA ALA A 66 -0.23 -4.76 6.08
C ALA A 66 -0.57 -3.92 7.31
N LEU A 67 -1.87 -3.83 7.61
CA LEU A 67 -2.37 -3.15 8.79
C LEU A 67 -2.37 -4.12 9.94
N MET A 68 -1.81 -3.70 11.06
CA MET A 68 -1.81 -4.54 12.24
C MET A 68 -3.15 -4.41 12.96
N GLN A 69 -3.75 -5.55 13.28
CA GLN A 69 -5.15 -5.63 13.67
C GLN A 69 -5.41 -5.13 15.10
N LYS A 70 -4.59 -5.54 16.07
CA LYS A 70 -4.68 -5.16 17.50
C LYS A 70 -3.31 -5.30 18.18
N ASN A 71 -3.09 -4.54 19.26
CA ASN A 71 -2.04 -4.80 20.25
C ASN A 71 -0.56 -4.58 19.81
N PHE A 72 -0.23 -3.74 18.82
CA PHE A 72 1.19 -3.48 18.47
C PHE A 72 1.90 -2.85 19.65
N HIS A 73 1.23 -1.87 20.27
CA HIS A 73 1.78 -1.19 21.41
C HIS A 73 2.03 -2.18 22.55
N ASP A 74 1.15 -3.15 22.74
CA ASP A 74 1.33 -4.14 23.80
C ASP A 74 2.42 -5.14 23.45
N CYS A 75 2.45 -5.69 22.23
CA CYS A 75 3.48 -6.65 21.85
C CYS A 75 4.87 -6.02 21.96
N PHE A 76 5.03 -4.77 21.53
CA PHE A 76 6.32 -4.10 21.52
C PHE A 76 6.64 -3.41 22.86
N PHE A 77 5.75 -2.59 23.43
CA PHE A 77 6.11 -1.82 24.63
C PHE A 77 5.98 -2.62 25.93
N LYS A 78 5.30 -3.76 25.96
CA LYS A 78 5.14 -4.55 27.19
C LYS A 78 6.48 -5.02 27.75
N HIS A 79 7.37 -5.55 26.92
CA HIS A 79 8.67 -6.03 27.40
C HIS A 79 9.53 -4.87 27.96
N ILE A 80 9.45 -3.68 27.35
CA ILE A 80 10.11 -2.47 27.84
C ILE A 80 9.54 -2.04 29.20
N LYS A 81 8.21 -1.95 29.30
CA LYS A 81 7.51 -1.55 30.53
C LYS A 81 7.76 -2.53 31.69
N LEU A 82 7.78 -3.82 31.39
CA LEU A 82 7.98 -4.89 32.37
C LEU A 82 9.46 -5.25 32.60
N ARG A 83 10.39 -4.64 31.85
CA ARG A 83 11.83 -4.95 31.86
C ARG A 83 12.12 -6.44 31.63
N GLN A 84 11.39 -7.02 30.68
CA GLN A 84 11.51 -8.42 30.28
C GLN A 84 12.26 -8.53 28.94
N PRO A 85 12.86 -9.69 28.63
CA PRO A 85 13.42 -9.94 27.31
C PRO A 85 12.37 -9.76 26.21
N TYR A 86 12.78 -9.22 25.07
CA TYR A 86 11.93 -9.13 23.90
C TYR A 86 11.72 -10.51 23.27
N ASP A 87 10.48 -10.84 22.95
CA ASP A 87 10.10 -12.02 22.18
C ASP A 87 9.40 -11.58 20.88
N PRO A 88 10.11 -11.59 19.74
CA PRO A 88 9.55 -11.20 18.45
C PRO A 88 8.31 -12.00 18.04
N ASN A 89 8.17 -13.24 18.53
CA ASN A 89 7.02 -14.09 18.19
C ASN A 89 5.70 -13.51 18.73
N GLN A 90 5.74 -12.71 19.80
CA GLN A 90 4.57 -12.03 20.35
C GLN A 90 4.10 -10.87 19.46
N CYS A 91 4.96 -10.40 18.56
CA CYS A 91 4.69 -9.33 17.61
C CYS A 91 4.44 -9.84 16.18
N ASN A 92 4.47 -11.15 15.97
CA ASN A 92 4.08 -11.74 14.70
C ASN A 92 2.55 -11.85 14.61
N PHE A 93 1.98 -11.60 13.43
CA PHE A 93 0.54 -11.72 13.20
C PHE A 93 0.24 -12.23 11.80
N THR A 94 -0.89 -12.92 11.64
CA THR A 94 -1.33 -13.38 10.32
C THR A 94 -1.86 -12.21 9.50
N LEU A 95 -1.46 -12.15 8.23
CA LEU A 95 -2.03 -11.21 7.27
C LEU A 95 -3.51 -11.53 7.07
N ILE A 96 -4.38 -10.57 7.40
CA ILE A 96 -5.82 -10.67 7.16
C ILE A 96 -6.13 -9.77 5.97
N SER A 97 -6.57 -10.38 4.87
CA SER A 97 -7.10 -9.63 3.72
C SER A 97 -8.55 -9.27 4.02
N SER A 98 -8.83 -7.97 4.15
CA SER A 98 -10.22 -7.51 4.29
C SER A 98 -10.97 -7.59 2.95
N TYR A 99 -12.29 -7.49 3.00
CA TYR A 99 -13.12 -7.35 1.79
C TYR A 99 -12.69 -6.15 0.94
N SER A 100 -12.34 -5.04 1.60
CA SER A 100 -11.87 -3.82 0.94
C SER A 100 -10.54 -4.05 0.21
N ASP A 101 -9.61 -4.78 0.82
CA ASP A 101 -8.33 -5.13 0.19
C ASP A 101 -8.55 -6.00 -1.04
N GLN A 102 -9.40 -7.03 -0.94
CA GLN A 102 -9.72 -7.91 -2.06
C GLN A 102 -10.34 -7.15 -3.24
N TRP A 103 -11.22 -6.18 -2.94
CA TRP A 103 -11.81 -5.35 -3.98
C TRP A 103 -10.78 -4.46 -4.68
N PHE A 104 -9.85 -3.86 -3.93
CA PHE A 104 -8.76 -3.08 -4.53
C PHE A 104 -7.77 -3.93 -5.32
N ASP A 105 -7.45 -5.14 -4.85
CA ASP A 105 -6.61 -6.07 -5.60
C ASP A 105 -7.25 -6.45 -6.95
N GLN A 106 -8.57 -6.67 -6.96
CA GLN A 106 -9.33 -6.88 -8.20
C GLN A 106 -9.30 -5.63 -9.10
N LEU A 107 -9.50 -4.44 -8.54
CA LEU A 107 -9.45 -3.19 -9.28
C LEU A 107 -8.05 -2.94 -9.88
N PHE A 108 -6.98 -3.16 -9.12
CA PHE A 108 -5.61 -2.99 -9.60
C PHE A 108 -5.26 -3.99 -10.70
N ASN A 109 -5.69 -5.24 -10.58
CA ASN A 109 -5.52 -6.23 -11.65
C ASN A 109 -6.26 -5.80 -12.92
N LYS A 110 -7.51 -5.31 -12.79
CA LYS A 110 -8.26 -4.73 -13.92
C LYS A 110 -7.52 -3.55 -14.56
N MET A 111 -6.97 -2.65 -13.75
CA MET A 111 -6.20 -1.50 -14.25
C MET A 111 -4.88 -1.91 -14.90
N LYS A 112 -4.20 -2.94 -14.39
CA LYS A 112 -2.96 -3.46 -14.99
C LYS A 112 -3.19 -4.09 -16.36
N ILE A 113 -4.35 -4.73 -16.58
CA ILE A 113 -4.75 -5.24 -17.90
C ILE A 113 -4.98 -4.08 -18.87
N LYS A 114 -5.64 -3.00 -18.43
CA LYS A 114 -5.93 -1.82 -19.28
C LYS A 114 -4.69 -0.96 -19.56
N TYR A 115 -3.83 -0.78 -18.56
CA TYR A 115 -2.60 0.03 -18.64
C TYR A 115 -1.39 -0.89 -18.50
N SER A 116 -0.92 -1.48 -19.61
CA SER A 116 0.17 -2.47 -19.59
C SER A 116 1.46 -1.96 -18.93
N GLN A 117 1.74 -0.66 -19.04
CA GLN A 117 2.88 0.03 -18.42
C GLN A 117 2.72 0.32 -16.91
N LEU A 118 1.52 0.09 -16.33
CA LEU A 118 1.28 0.30 -14.91
C LEU A 118 2.16 -0.61 -14.06
N ILE A 119 2.90 -0.07 -13.11
CA ILE A 119 3.69 -0.85 -12.16
C ILE A 119 2.87 -1.02 -10.89
N LEU A 120 2.72 -2.26 -10.42
CA LEU A 120 2.08 -2.56 -9.13
C LEU A 120 3.16 -2.98 -8.13
N ILE A 121 3.26 -2.25 -7.02
CA ILE A 121 4.16 -2.55 -5.91
C ILE A 121 3.29 -2.96 -4.73
N ASP A 122 3.49 -4.17 -4.21
CA ASP A 122 2.81 -4.64 -3.01
C ASP A 122 3.80 -4.78 -1.85
N PRO A 123 3.84 -3.83 -0.90
CA PRO A 123 4.74 -3.89 0.25
C PRO A 123 4.46 -5.10 1.16
N LYS A 124 3.26 -5.69 1.10
CA LYS A 124 2.93 -6.88 1.90
C LYS A 124 3.82 -8.08 1.57
N LYS A 125 4.37 -8.16 0.35
CA LYS A 125 5.25 -9.27 -0.07
C LYS A 125 6.50 -9.42 0.80
N VAL A 126 7.06 -8.31 1.28
CA VAL A 126 8.24 -8.30 2.15
C VAL A 126 7.90 -8.09 3.62
N GLN A 127 6.74 -7.47 3.89
CA GLN A 127 6.25 -7.28 5.25
C GLN A 127 5.69 -8.56 5.87
N CYS A 128 5.12 -9.45 5.04
CA CYS A 128 4.39 -10.65 5.45
C CYS A 128 4.80 -11.87 4.62
N ALA A 129 5.97 -12.42 4.91
CA ALA A 129 6.43 -13.66 4.29
C ALA A 129 5.49 -14.82 4.64
N ASP A 130 5.02 -15.56 3.63
CA ASP A 130 4.09 -16.69 3.78
C ASP A 130 2.83 -16.37 4.61
N GLY A 131 2.36 -15.12 4.56
CA GLY A 131 1.19 -14.66 5.31
C GLY A 131 1.45 -14.39 6.79
N LEU A 132 2.69 -14.52 7.27
CA LEU A 132 3.11 -14.13 8.61
C LEU A 132 3.81 -12.77 8.58
N CYS A 133 3.16 -11.76 9.14
CA CYS A 133 3.66 -10.40 9.24
C CYS A 133 4.46 -10.20 10.52
N LYS A 134 5.50 -9.37 10.45
CA LYS A 134 6.26 -8.92 11.62
C LYS A 134 5.85 -7.49 11.99
N ALA A 135 5.62 -7.21 13.27
CA ALA A 135 5.39 -5.86 13.76
C ALA A 135 6.67 -5.12 14.20
N ASP A 136 7.83 -5.76 14.07
CA ASP A 136 9.16 -5.17 14.26
C ASP A 136 10.13 -5.57 13.13
N ILE A 137 11.20 -4.78 12.97
CA ILE A 137 12.36 -5.10 12.14
C ILE A 137 13.61 -4.83 12.99
N ASN A 138 14.33 -5.89 13.35
CA ASN A 138 15.50 -5.84 14.24
C ASN A 138 15.18 -5.20 15.61
N GLY A 139 14.01 -5.49 16.18
CA GLY A 139 13.59 -4.93 17.47
C GLY A 139 13.21 -3.45 17.40
N ILE A 140 12.94 -2.90 16.21
CA ILE A 140 12.41 -1.54 16.02
C ILE A 140 10.98 -1.64 15.44
N PRO A 141 9.99 -0.91 15.98
CA PRO A 141 8.60 -1.03 15.55
C PRO A 141 8.38 -0.71 14.07
N VAL A 142 7.61 -1.56 13.40
CA VAL A 142 7.14 -1.30 12.04
C VAL A 142 6.17 -0.13 12.00
N TYR A 143 5.30 -0.02 13.01
CA TYR A 143 4.22 0.96 13.06
C TYR A 143 4.58 2.12 13.98
N ARG A 144 4.38 3.34 13.49
CA ARG A 144 4.43 4.56 14.30
C ARG A 144 3.13 4.73 15.08
N ASP A 145 2.01 4.46 14.42
CA ASP A 145 0.65 4.62 14.94
C ASP A 145 -0.30 3.59 14.27
N VAL A 146 -1.61 3.72 14.51
CA VAL A 146 -2.63 2.78 14.02
C VAL A 146 -2.78 2.71 12.50
N GLY A 147 -2.24 3.68 11.75
CA GLY A 147 -2.39 3.76 10.29
C GLY A 147 -1.09 3.93 9.52
N HIS A 148 0.04 4.23 10.19
CA HIS A 148 1.29 4.57 9.52
C HIS A 148 2.46 3.69 9.97
N ILE A 149 3.26 3.24 8.99
CA ILE A 149 4.57 2.65 9.25
C ILE A 149 5.60 3.72 9.62
N SER A 150 6.64 3.33 10.35
CA SER A 150 7.78 4.20 10.65
C SER A 150 8.65 4.44 9.40
N ASP A 151 9.43 5.52 9.42
CA ASP A 151 10.44 5.83 8.42
C ASP A 151 11.49 4.71 8.32
N TYR A 152 11.95 4.21 9.47
CA TYR A 152 12.83 3.07 9.57
C TYR A 152 12.23 1.86 8.86
N ALA A 153 10.97 1.51 9.16
CA ALA A 153 10.33 0.37 8.52
C ALA A 153 10.14 0.57 7.02
N SER A 154 9.74 1.76 6.58
CA SER A 154 9.61 2.08 5.16
C SER A 154 10.92 1.88 4.40
N TYR A 155 12.04 2.38 4.94
CA TYR A 155 13.36 2.19 4.36
C TYR A 155 13.74 0.71 4.27
N HIS A 156 13.63 -0.02 5.39
CA HIS A 156 14.05 -1.41 5.47
C HIS A 156 13.20 -2.34 4.59
N LEU A 157 11.87 -2.15 4.56
CA LEU A 157 10.99 -2.89 3.66
C LEU A 157 11.30 -2.56 2.20
N GLY A 158 11.60 -1.30 1.87
CA GLY A 158 12.04 -0.92 0.53
C GLY A 158 13.33 -1.64 0.11
N GLN A 159 14.35 -1.65 0.97
CA GLN A 159 15.60 -2.38 0.72
C GLN A 159 15.37 -3.88 0.54
N GLN A 160 14.54 -4.48 1.40
CA GLN A 160 14.19 -5.89 1.29
C GLN A 160 13.45 -6.17 -0.02
N TYR A 161 12.52 -5.30 -0.43
CA TYR A 161 11.79 -5.44 -1.69
C TYR A 161 12.73 -5.41 -2.89
N LEU A 162 13.67 -4.46 -2.92
CA LEU A 162 14.67 -4.37 -3.98
C LEU A 162 15.58 -5.60 -4.03
N LYS A 163 15.92 -6.17 -2.87
CA LYS A 163 16.74 -7.38 -2.79
C LYS A 163 16.01 -8.61 -3.32
N GLU A 164 14.72 -8.76 -3.02
CA GLU A 164 13.93 -9.95 -3.38
C GLU A 164 13.31 -9.87 -4.78
N PHE A 165 12.85 -8.68 -5.19
CA PHE A 165 12.06 -8.49 -6.41
C PHE A 165 12.77 -7.60 -7.46
N HIS A 166 14.00 -7.15 -7.18
CA HIS A 166 14.73 -6.16 -7.98
C HIS A 166 14.00 -4.80 -8.01
N ASN A 167 14.62 -3.81 -8.67
CA ASN A 167 14.01 -2.48 -8.78
C ASN A 167 12.90 -2.47 -9.85
N PRO A 168 11.61 -2.31 -9.47
CA PRO A 168 10.52 -2.29 -10.44
C PRO A 168 10.51 -1.01 -11.30
N LEU A 169 11.25 0.03 -10.89
CA LEU A 169 11.40 1.30 -11.61
C LEU A 169 12.67 1.33 -12.48
N ALA A 170 13.49 0.27 -12.46
CA ALA A 170 14.59 0.17 -13.39
C ALA A 170 14.00 -0.13 -14.78
N SER A 171 14.13 0.82 -15.70
CA SER A 171 13.89 0.54 -17.12
C SER A 171 14.81 -0.62 -17.51
N SER A 172 14.28 -1.66 -18.17
CA SER A 172 15.14 -2.47 -19.03
C SER A 172 15.70 -1.50 -20.05
N ALA A 173 16.96 -1.08 -19.88
CA ALA A 173 17.67 -0.30 -20.85
C ALA A 173 17.65 -1.12 -22.14
N THR A 174 16.80 -0.75 -23.08
CA THR A 174 16.93 -1.17 -24.47
C THR A 174 18.23 -0.56 -24.96
N SER A 175 19.29 -1.36 -24.91
CA SER A 175 20.49 -1.25 -25.73
C SER A 175 20.15 -1.42 -27.20
#